data_AF-A0A7C4QFB7-F1
#
_entry.id   AF-A0A7C4QFB7-F1
#
_cell.length_a   1.000
_cell.length_b   1.000
_cell.length_c   1.000
_cell.angle_alpha   90.00
_cell.angle_beta   90.00
_cell.angle_gamma   90.00
#
_symmetry.space_group_name_H-M   'P 1'
#
loop_
_entity.id
_entity.type
_entity.pdbx_description
1 polymer ?
#
loop_
_entity_poly.entity_id
_entity_poly.type
_entity_poly.pdbx_seq_one_letter_code
_entity_poly.pdbx_strand_id
1 'polypeptide(L)'
;MKKIISMIFMILVFVYVLFATEKLVVDDGTKAKNQATCGGWWYTYNDAESGGNSEVWPEPQKFTKTKDGNSYVARLKGKTGNKLGWDFIGMGVTLSENSGCPGDAAPFDLTKYTTLSFKIKGEISGGRLTVVIPYTENKCEEGKYGSKTLTDWADYEIGISPKVTNEWTVVKIDLRKDLKQPKWAKKIVAISDVLKNAHNINWHFSSSDGDTIDVSIKDIEFN
;
A
#
# COMPACT_ATOMS: atom_id res chain seq x y z
N MET A 1 -14.47 6.15 -76.03
CA MET A 1 -15.03 5.51 -74.82
C MET A 1 -13.90 5.17 -73.85
N LYS A 2 -13.61 6.02 -72.87
CA LYS A 2 -12.71 5.70 -71.75
C LYS A 2 -13.28 6.30 -70.46
N LYS A 3 -13.17 5.50 -69.40
CA LYS A 3 -14.00 5.41 -68.20
C LYS A 3 -13.90 6.64 -67.27
N ILE A 4 -15.07 7.06 -66.76
CA ILE A 4 -15.21 7.88 -65.55
C ILE A 4 -14.81 7.01 -64.35
N ILE A 5 -13.87 7.46 -63.53
CA ILE A 5 -13.58 6.86 -62.22
C ILE A 5 -14.05 7.87 -61.17
N SER A 6 -15.18 7.56 -60.54
CA SER A 6 -15.64 8.21 -59.32
C SER A 6 -14.71 7.83 -58.17
N MET A 7 -14.08 8.83 -57.56
CA MET A 7 -13.33 8.65 -56.32
C MET A 7 -14.21 9.05 -55.14
N ILE A 8 -14.73 8.05 -54.43
CA ILE A 8 -15.47 8.22 -53.18
C ILE A 8 -14.45 8.52 -52.09
N PHE A 9 -14.49 9.73 -51.53
CA PHE A 9 -13.73 10.10 -50.34
C PHE A 9 -14.45 9.54 -49.10
N MET A 10 -13.93 8.48 -48.52
CA MET A 10 -14.40 7.92 -47.25
C MET A 10 -13.74 8.71 -46.10
N ILE A 11 -14.51 9.58 -45.45
CA ILE A 11 -14.06 10.31 -44.25
C ILE A 11 -14.18 9.37 -43.04
N LEU A 12 -13.04 8.84 -42.59
CA LEU A 12 -12.93 8.10 -41.34
C LEU A 12 -12.77 9.11 -40.19
N VAL A 13 -13.87 9.42 -39.50
CA VAL A 13 -13.85 10.20 -38.26
C VAL A 13 -13.40 9.26 -37.13
N PHE A 14 -12.13 9.32 -36.76
CA PHE A 14 -11.60 8.66 -35.58
C PHE A 14 -11.97 9.48 -34.33
N VAL A 15 -13.06 9.10 -33.67
CA VAL A 15 -13.40 9.65 -32.34
C VAL A 15 -12.48 8.98 -31.31
N TYR A 16 -11.40 9.65 -30.93
CA TYR A 16 -10.63 9.27 -29.76
C TYR A 16 -11.43 9.64 -28.51
N VAL A 17 -12.15 8.68 -27.95
CA VAL A 17 -12.67 8.79 -26.59
C VAL A 17 -11.47 8.63 -25.66
N LEU A 18 -10.96 9.75 -25.13
CA LEU A 18 -10.04 9.75 -24.01
C LEU A 18 -10.81 9.25 -22.78
N PHE A 19 -10.73 7.95 -22.51
CA PHE A 19 -11.16 7.43 -21.22
C PHE A 19 -10.24 8.03 -20.16
N ALA A 20 -10.79 8.92 -19.32
CA ALA A 20 -10.09 9.32 -18.11
C ALA A 20 -9.85 8.04 -17.29
N THR A 21 -8.59 7.68 -17.09
CA THR A 21 -8.23 6.56 -16.23
C THR A 21 -8.81 6.84 -14.85
N GLU A 22 -9.76 6.02 -14.43
CA GLU A 22 -10.44 6.16 -13.14
C GLU A 22 -9.40 5.96 -12.03
N LYS A 23 -9.08 7.02 -11.28
CA LYS A 23 -8.14 6.95 -10.15
C LYS A 23 -8.85 6.55 -8.87
N LEU A 24 -8.16 5.82 -8.00
CA LEU A 24 -8.59 5.59 -6.62
C LEU A 24 -7.77 6.50 -5.70
N VAL A 25 -8.44 7.44 -5.03
CA VAL A 25 -7.84 8.20 -3.94
C VAL A 25 -8.03 7.39 -2.65
N VAL A 26 -6.93 6.80 -2.16
CA VAL A 26 -6.95 6.07 -0.89
C VAL A 26 -7.07 7.08 0.25
N ASP A 27 -6.20 8.09 0.27
CA ASP A 27 -6.24 9.15 1.29
C ASP A 27 -5.71 10.49 0.75
N ASP A 28 -6.50 11.55 0.95
CA ASP A 28 -6.19 12.93 0.58
C ASP A 28 -5.76 13.82 1.76
N GLY A 29 -5.71 13.27 2.98
CA GLY A 29 -5.28 14.00 4.18
C GLY A 29 -6.24 15.08 4.66
N THR A 30 -7.51 15.08 4.21
CA THR A 30 -8.48 16.13 4.60
C THR A 30 -9.04 15.96 6.01
N LYS A 31 -8.97 14.76 6.59
CA LYS A 31 -9.59 14.40 7.88
C LYS A 31 -8.55 13.90 8.89
N ALA A 32 -8.72 14.24 10.16
CA ALA A 32 -7.86 13.81 11.28
C ALA A 32 -8.08 12.34 11.71
N LYS A 33 -9.26 11.80 11.39
CA LYS A 33 -9.68 10.47 11.82
C LYS A 33 -8.85 9.38 11.13
N ASN A 34 -8.84 8.19 11.72
CA ASN A 34 -8.20 7.00 11.15
C ASN A 34 -8.88 6.49 9.87
N GLN A 35 -10.09 6.94 9.53
CA GLN A 35 -10.72 6.58 8.27
C GLN A 35 -10.07 7.34 7.10
N ALA A 36 -9.76 6.61 6.05
CA ALA A 36 -9.20 7.09 4.80
C ALA A 36 -10.29 7.61 3.85
N THR A 37 -9.90 8.27 2.76
CA THR A 37 -10.83 8.85 1.78
C THR A 37 -11.62 7.77 1.03
N CYS A 38 -11.01 6.62 0.75
CA CYS A 38 -11.69 5.46 0.14
C CYS A 38 -12.63 4.70 1.10
N GLY A 39 -12.84 5.20 2.33
CA GLY A 39 -13.68 4.56 3.35
C GLY A 39 -12.96 3.52 4.20
N GLY A 40 -11.75 3.09 3.81
CA GLY A 40 -10.93 2.17 4.59
C GLY A 40 -10.31 2.78 5.84
N TRP A 41 -9.51 2.00 6.55
CA TRP A 41 -9.07 2.30 7.91
C TRP A 41 -7.55 2.22 8.01
N TRP A 42 -6.94 3.27 8.58
CA TRP A 42 -5.55 3.26 8.96
C TRP A 42 -5.32 2.48 10.25
N TYR A 43 -4.19 1.77 10.29
CA TYR A 43 -3.77 0.98 11.43
C TYR A 43 -2.25 0.89 11.49
N THR A 44 -1.75 0.54 12.67
CA THR A 44 -0.36 0.17 12.93
C THR A 44 -0.29 -1.24 13.49
N TYR A 45 0.86 -1.86 13.34
CA TYR A 45 1.16 -3.19 13.84
C TYR A 45 2.65 -3.30 14.20
N ASN A 46 2.97 -4.26 15.04
CA ASN A 46 4.34 -4.64 15.41
C ASN A 46 4.43 -6.15 15.63
N ASP A 47 5.61 -6.62 15.96
CA ASP A 47 5.92 -8.04 16.18
C ASP A 47 5.54 -8.58 17.58
N ALA A 48 4.82 -7.81 18.41
CA ALA A 48 4.51 -8.19 19.79
C ALA A 48 3.70 -9.50 19.88
N GLU A 49 2.74 -9.72 18.98
CA GLU A 49 1.97 -10.98 18.91
C GLU A 49 2.84 -12.19 18.52
N SER A 50 3.99 -11.94 17.88
CA SER A 50 4.99 -12.96 17.57
C SER A 50 6.04 -13.14 18.67
N GLY A 51 5.88 -12.46 19.80
CA GLY A 51 6.82 -12.48 20.92
C GLY A 51 8.01 -11.54 20.76
N GLY A 52 7.98 -10.61 19.80
CA GLY A 52 8.98 -9.57 19.61
C GLY A 52 8.91 -8.46 20.66
N ASN A 53 9.79 -7.48 20.52
CA ASN A 53 9.91 -6.34 21.43
C ASN A 53 9.97 -5.00 20.70
N SER A 54 9.42 -4.91 19.49
CA SER A 54 9.35 -3.66 18.74
C SER A 54 8.28 -2.70 19.28
N GLU A 55 8.56 -1.40 19.20
CA GLU A 55 7.69 -0.33 19.66
C GLU A 55 7.21 0.51 18.47
N VAL A 56 5.90 0.70 18.34
CA VAL A 56 5.28 1.45 17.25
C VAL A 56 4.34 2.53 17.77
N TRP A 57 4.37 3.68 17.11
CA TRP A 57 3.46 4.79 17.30
C TRP A 57 2.79 5.20 15.96
N PRO A 58 1.47 5.44 15.95
CA PRO A 58 0.53 5.17 17.04
C PRO A 58 0.51 3.71 17.47
N GLU A 59 0.11 3.42 18.71
CA GLU A 59 -0.04 2.04 19.17
C GLU A 59 -1.08 1.30 18.31
N PRO A 60 -0.95 -0.03 18.12
CA PRO A 60 -1.94 -0.82 17.41
C PRO A 60 -3.36 -0.56 17.96
N GLN A 61 -4.34 -0.48 17.05
CA GLN A 61 -5.74 -0.12 17.33
C GLN A 61 -6.00 1.30 17.84
N LYS A 62 -4.96 2.14 18.04
CA LYS A 62 -5.09 3.54 18.49
C LYS A 62 -4.67 4.55 17.43
N PHE A 63 -4.73 4.15 16.15
CA PHE A 63 -4.27 4.99 15.06
C PHE A 63 -5.02 6.32 14.99
N THR A 64 -4.27 7.41 14.85
CA THR A 64 -4.80 8.74 14.53
C THR A 64 -3.82 9.44 13.59
N LYS A 65 -4.34 10.23 12.64
CA LYS A 65 -3.47 10.97 11.72
C LYS A 65 -2.85 12.17 12.44
N THR A 66 -1.62 12.49 12.05
CA THR A 66 -0.89 13.67 12.58
C THR A 66 -1.21 14.89 11.73
N LYS A 67 -1.41 16.06 12.36
CA LYS A 67 -1.58 17.31 11.63
C LYS A 67 -0.23 17.79 11.05
N ASP A 68 -0.20 18.13 9.76
CA ASP A 68 0.95 18.68 9.03
C ASP A 68 0.47 19.91 8.23
N GLY A 69 0.74 21.10 8.78
CA GLY A 69 0.19 22.35 8.24
C GLY A 69 -1.35 22.35 8.23
N ASN A 70 -1.93 22.47 7.04
CA ASN A 70 -3.37 22.46 6.80
C ASN A 70 -3.94 21.08 6.44
N SER A 71 -3.10 20.04 6.47
CA SER A 71 -3.46 18.66 6.11
C SER A 71 -3.22 17.71 7.29
N TYR A 72 -3.69 16.48 7.15
CA TYR A 72 -3.40 15.37 8.04
C TYR A 72 -2.61 14.30 7.29
N VAL A 73 -1.65 13.68 7.97
CA VAL A 73 -0.75 12.67 7.40
C VAL A 73 -0.79 11.40 8.23
N ALA A 74 -0.61 10.27 7.56
CA ALA A 74 -0.35 9.01 8.24
C ALA A 74 1.12 9.00 8.68
N ARG A 75 1.38 8.83 9.99
CA ARG A 75 2.73 8.87 10.53
C ARG A 75 3.06 7.54 11.19
N LEU A 76 4.16 6.93 10.77
CA LEU A 76 4.76 5.76 11.37
C LEU A 76 6.01 6.21 12.13
N LYS A 77 6.00 6.08 13.44
CA LYS A 77 7.18 6.32 14.28
C LYS A 77 7.43 5.09 15.13
N GLY A 78 8.69 4.72 15.33
CA GLY A 78 8.99 3.65 16.26
C GLY A 78 10.43 3.16 16.20
N LYS A 79 10.63 2.03 16.87
CA LYS A 79 11.90 1.34 16.97
C LYS A 79 11.66 -0.15 16.84
N THR A 80 12.44 -0.79 15.98
CA THR A 80 12.45 -2.26 15.89
C THR A 80 13.08 -2.86 17.16
N GLY A 81 12.70 -4.09 17.44
CA GLY A 81 13.31 -4.91 18.45
C GLY A 81 14.64 -5.51 18.00
N ASN A 82 15.05 -6.55 18.70
CA ASN A 82 16.21 -7.36 18.37
C ASN A 82 16.07 -8.80 18.88
N LYS A 83 14.84 -9.21 19.22
CA LYS A 83 14.57 -10.47 19.89
C LYS A 83 14.34 -11.61 18.91
N LEU A 84 13.81 -11.30 17.73
CA LEU A 84 13.41 -12.29 16.73
C LEU A 84 14.46 -12.44 15.62
N GLY A 85 15.29 -11.41 15.40
CA GLY A 85 16.21 -11.33 14.26
C GLY A 85 15.53 -10.95 12.95
N TRP A 86 14.21 -10.71 13.00
CA TRP A 86 13.35 -10.22 11.93
C TRP A 86 12.33 -9.22 12.48
N ASP A 87 12.68 -8.56 13.58
CA ASP A 87 11.83 -7.64 14.30
C ASP A 87 11.30 -6.53 13.38
N PHE A 88 10.03 -6.16 13.58
CA PHE A 88 9.33 -5.24 12.68
C PHE A 88 8.27 -4.37 13.36
N ILE A 89 8.02 -3.25 12.70
CA ILE A 89 6.83 -2.41 12.90
C ILE A 89 6.27 -2.02 11.54
N GLY A 90 5.02 -1.60 11.51
CA GLY A 90 4.46 -1.07 10.28
C GLY A 90 3.16 -0.32 10.46
N MET A 91 2.72 0.23 9.35
CA MET A 91 1.48 0.97 9.20
C MET A 91 0.81 0.51 7.91
N GLY A 92 -0.51 0.47 7.89
CA GLY A 92 -1.27 0.11 6.69
C GLY A 92 -2.59 0.86 6.62
N VAL A 93 -3.21 0.76 5.46
CA VAL A 93 -4.56 1.28 5.21
C VAL A 93 -5.37 0.26 4.41
N THR A 94 -6.59 -0.02 4.85
CA THR A 94 -7.51 -0.89 4.10
C THR A 94 -8.07 -0.15 2.90
N LEU A 95 -8.40 -0.87 1.83
CA LEU A 95 -8.75 -0.26 0.53
C LEU A 95 -10.24 0.07 0.41
N SER A 96 -11.08 -0.46 1.29
CA SER A 96 -12.49 -0.10 1.42
C SER A 96 -12.94 -0.22 2.88
N GLU A 97 -14.16 0.26 3.15
CA GLU A 97 -14.83 0.15 4.45
C GLU A 97 -14.90 -1.30 4.97
N ASN A 98 -15.09 -2.26 4.06
CA ASN A 98 -15.29 -3.68 4.40
C ASN A 98 -14.01 -4.53 4.23
N SER A 99 -12.89 -3.93 3.82
CA SER A 99 -11.64 -4.67 3.58
C SER A 99 -10.84 -4.98 4.86
N GLY A 100 -11.25 -4.44 6.01
CA GLY A 100 -10.54 -4.60 7.28
C GLY A 100 -11.03 -5.74 8.17
N CYS A 101 -10.27 -6.00 9.23
CA CYS A 101 -10.63 -6.91 10.31
C CYS A 101 -10.65 -6.18 11.68
N PRO A 102 -11.60 -6.52 12.58
CA PRO A 102 -12.75 -7.39 12.37
C PRO A 102 -13.73 -6.81 11.33
N GLY A 103 -14.39 -7.68 10.57
CA GLY A 103 -15.23 -7.29 9.44
C GLY A 103 -15.33 -8.40 8.41
N ASP A 104 -15.61 -8.02 7.17
CA ASP A 104 -15.81 -8.99 6.08
C ASP A 104 -14.49 -9.44 5.43
N ALA A 105 -13.41 -8.68 5.61
CA ALA A 105 -12.19 -8.81 4.80
C ALA A 105 -12.54 -8.90 3.30
N ALA A 106 -13.36 -7.96 2.83
CA ALA A 106 -13.79 -7.91 1.44
C ALA A 106 -12.64 -7.44 0.54
N PRO A 107 -12.30 -8.17 -0.53
CA PRO A 107 -11.24 -7.78 -1.44
C PRO A 107 -11.62 -6.53 -2.25
N PHE A 108 -10.61 -5.77 -2.63
CA PHE A 108 -10.68 -4.64 -3.55
C PHE A 108 -9.85 -4.95 -4.80
N ASP A 109 -10.48 -4.87 -5.97
CA ASP A 109 -9.82 -5.21 -7.24
C ASP A 109 -8.94 -4.05 -7.72
N LEU A 110 -7.62 -4.22 -7.58
CA LEU A 110 -6.61 -3.27 -8.06
C LEU A 110 -6.14 -3.55 -9.49
N THR A 111 -6.67 -4.57 -10.18
CA THR A 111 -6.16 -5.00 -11.50
C THR A 111 -6.33 -3.94 -12.59
N LYS A 112 -7.25 -2.99 -12.45
CA LYS A 112 -7.41 -1.89 -13.42
C LYS A 112 -6.34 -0.79 -13.29
N TYR A 113 -5.70 -0.66 -12.13
CA TYR A 113 -4.68 0.35 -11.90
C TYR A 113 -3.30 -0.15 -12.32
N THR A 114 -2.44 0.76 -12.76
CA THR A 114 -1.06 0.46 -13.18
C THR A 114 -0.05 0.83 -12.10
N THR A 115 -0.28 1.94 -11.42
CA THR A 115 0.69 2.53 -10.49
C THR A 115 0.07 2.91 -9.15
N LEU A 116 0.84 2.74 -8.09
CA LEU A 116 0.62 3.35 -6.78
C LEU A 116 1.53 4.58 -6.66
N SER A 117 0.99 5.70 -6.21
CA SER A 117 1.77 6.90 -5.89
C SER A 117 1.42 7.45 -4.52
N PHE A 118 2.42 7.97 -3.83
CA PHE A 118 2.26 8.68 -2.56
C PHE A 118 3.44 9.62 -2.32
N LYS A 119 3.31 10.53 -1.36
CA LYS A 119 4.41 11.34 -0.85
C LYS A 119 4.90 10.80 0.48
N ILE A 120 6.20 10.82 0.69
CA ILE A 120 6.85 10.44 1.94
C ILE A 120 7.89 11.50 2.34
N LYS A 121 8.02 11.75 3.65
CA LYS A 121 9.13 12.49 4.26
C LYS A 121 9.45 11.88 5.62
N GLY A 122 10.66 12.09 6.11
CA GLY A 122 11.08 11.68 7.44
C GLY A 122 12.49 11.12 7.47
N GLU A 123 12.75 10.25 8.43
CA GLU A 123 14.07 9.69 8.69
C GLU A 123 14.00 8.22 9.10
N ILE A 124 15.08 7.50 8.79
CA ILE A 124 15.36 6.14 9.26
C ILE A 124 16.82 6.10 9.69
N SER A 125 17.15 5.46 10.81
CA SER A 125 18.55 5.30 11.25
C SER A 125 19.26 4.10 10.63
N GLY A 126 18.49 3.19 10.02
CA GLY A 126 18.96 1.96 9.40
C GLY A 126 17.77 1.16 8.86
N GLY A 127 17.92 -0.16 8.83
CA GLY A 127 16.84 -1.09 8.48
C GLY A 127 16.30 -0.96 7.06
N ARG A 128 15.15 -1.61 6.84
CA ARG A 128 14.49 -1.68 5.54
C ARG A 128 13.03 -1.29 5.66
N LEU A 129 12.66 -0.19 5.00
CA LEU A 129 11.28 0.20 4.75
C LEU A 129 10.82 -0.37 3.41
N THR A 130 9.75 -1.15 3.40
CA THR A 130 9.11 -1.70 2.22
C THR A 130 7.67 -1.24 2.09
N VAL A 131 7.20 -1.13 0.84
CA VAL A 131 5.77 -1.11 0.53
C VAL A 131 5.35 -2.53 0.20
N VAL A 132 4.26 -3.00 0.81
CA VAL A 132 3.77 -4.38 0.71
C VAL A 132 2.31 -4.38 0.30
N ILE A 133 1.93 -5.30 -0.59
CA ILE A 133 0.53 -5.68 -0.84
C ILE A 133 0.34 -7.10 -0.28
N PRO A 134 -0.21 -7.25 0.94
CA PRO A 134 -0.42 -8.55 1.55
C PRO A 134 -1.42 -9.40 0.75
N TYR A 135 -1.13 -10.69 0.62
CA TYR A 135 -2.05 -11.65 0.04
C TYR A 135 -2.59 -12.58 1.13
N THR A 136 -3.86 -12.36 1.49
CA THR A 136 -4.53 -13.00 2.62
C THR A 136 -5.87 -13.63 2.21
N GLU A 137 -6.42 -14.48 3.08
CA GLU A 137 -7.77 -14.99 2.91
C GLU A 137 -8.82 -13.86 2.94
N ASN A 138 -9.91 -14.02 2.17
CA ASN A 138 -11.07 -13.10 2.15
C ASN A 138 -12.01 -13.37 3.33
N LYS A 139 -11.44 -13.47 4.54
CA LYS A 139 -12.13 -13.58 5.81
C LYS A 139 -11.18 -13.21 6.95
N CYS A 140 -11.72 -12.69 8.04
CA CYS A 140 -10.93 -12.45 9.24
C CYS A 140 -10.62 -13.76 9.97
N GLU A 141 -9.44 -13.81 10.58
CA GLU A 141 -9.09 -14.91 11.49
C GLU A 141 -9.81 -14.70 12.83
N GLU A 142 -10.40 -15.75 13.38
CA GLU A 142 -11.17 -15.68 14.62
C GLU A 142 -10.31 -15.16 15.77
N GLY A 143 -10.80 -14.14 16.47
CA GLY A 143 -10.11 -13.52 17.60
C GLY A 143 -8.92 -12.62 17.21
N LYS A 144 -8.70 -12.33 15.92
CA LYS A 144 -7.59 -11.49 15.46
C LYS A 144 -8.04 -10.27 14.65
N TYR A 145 -7.17 -9.27 14.59
CA TYR A 145 -7.34 -8.04 13.80
C TYR A 145 -6.74 -8.17 12.40
N GLY A 146 -6.79 -9.37 11.82
CA GLY A 146 -6.20 -9.65 10.52
C GLY A 146 -6.72 -10.94 9.89
N SER A 147 -6.41 -11.10 8.62
CA SER A 147 -6.69 -12.31 7.84
C SER A 147 -5.45 -13.20 7.78
N LYS A 148 -5.66 -14.50 7.64
CA LYS A 148 -4.56 -15.45 7.48
C LYS A 148 -3.80 -15.17 6.17
N THR A 149 -2.47 -15.14 6.25
CA THR A 149 -1.60 -15.03 5.06
C THR A 149 -1.74 -16.26 4.16
N LEU A 150 -1.70 -16.04 2.84
CA LEU A 150 -1.72 -17.07 1.81
C LEU A 150 -0.34 -17.32 1.19
N THR A 151 0.70 -16.62 1.66
CA THR A 151 2.07 -16.61 1.11
C THR A 151 3.13 -16.91 2.18
N ASP A 152 2.72 -17.27 3.40
CA ASP A 152 3.61 -17.37 4.56
C ASP A 152 4.42 -16.08 4.77
N TRP A 153 3.75 -14.93 4.62
CA TRP A 153 4.33 -13.57 4.70
C TRP A 153 5.30 -13.22 3.56
N ALA A 154 5.43 -14.08 2.54
CA ALA A 154 6.25 -13.82 1.36
C ALA A 154 5.50 -12.98 0.32
N ASP A 155 4.96 -11.84 0.76
CA ASP A 155 4.08 -11.00 -0.03
C ASP A 155 4.81 -10.18 -1.11
N TYR A 156 4.05 -9.58 -2.03
CA TYR A 156 4.63 -8.70 -3.03
C TYR A 156 5.07 -7.38 -2.38
N GLU A 157 6.36 -7.07 -2.52
CA GLU A 157 6.97 -5.92 -1.86
C GLU A 157 7.97 -5.18 -2.76
N ILE A 158 8.29 -3.94 -2.35
CA ILE A 158 9.43 -3.18 -2.86
C ILE A 158 10.08 -2.36 -1.74
N GLY A 159 11.41 -2.34 -1.70
CA GLY A 159 12.17 -1.49 -0.78
C GLY A 159 12.16 -0.03 -1.22
N ILE A 160 11.85 0.88 -0.28
CA ILE A 160 11.77 2.32 -0.50
C ILE A 160 12.64 3.15 0.44
N SER A 161 13.46 2.53 1.31
CA SER A 161 14.37 3.24 2.23
C SER A 161 15.13 4.41 1.57
N PRO A 162 15.72 4.27 0.36
CA PRO A 162 16.46 5.38 -0.28
C PRO A 162 15.59 6.57 -0.73
N LYS A 163 14.27 6.46 -0.64
CA LYS A 163 13.32 7.53 -0.99
C LYS A 163 12.91 8.37 0.23
N VAL A 164 13.29 7.95 1.43
CA VAL A 164 13.01 8.69 2.67
C VAL A 164 14.03 9.82 2.80
N THR A 165 13.54 11.05 2.78
CA THR A 165 14.34 12.25 3.03
C THR A 165 13.57 13.21 3.91
N ASN A 166 14.23 14.24 4.45
CA ASN A 166 13.57 15.27 5.25
C ASN A 166 12.57 16.11 4.45
N GLU A 167 12.62 16.05 3.12
CA GLU A 167 11.71 16.75 2.21
C GLU A 167 10.66 15.80 1.62
N TRP A 168 9.48 16.36 1.30
CA TRP A 168 8.42 15.59 0.65
C TRP A 168 8.87 15.07 -0.72
N THR A 169 9.01 13.75 -0.81
CA THR A 169 9.42 13.03 -2.01
C THR A 169 8.25 12.23 -2.54
N VAL A 170 7.99 12.31 -3.86
CA VAL A 170 6.99 11.47 -4.53
C VAL A 170 7.59 10.10 -4.79
N VAL A 171 6.92 9.06 -4.32
CA VAL A 171 7.19 7.67 -4.64
C VAL A 171 6.14 7.21 -5.64
N LYS A 172 6.58 6.58 -6.74
CA LYS A 172 5.72 5.98 -7.75
C LYS A 172 6.18 4.55 -8.00
N ILE A 173 5.25 3.61 -7.89
CA ILE A 173 5.48 2.17 -7.99
C ILE A 173 4.61 1.62 -9.11
N ASP A 174 5.21 0.97 -10.11
CA ASP A 174 4.50 0.15 -11.09
C ASP A 174 4.14 -1.19 -10.46
N LEU A 175 2.84 -1.44 -10.29
CA LEU A 175 2.33 -2.58 -9.52
C LEU A 175 2.79 -3.94 -10.05
N ARG A 176 3.18 -4.03 -11.32
CA ARG A 176 3.55 -5.29 -11.99
C ARG A 176 5.05 -5.40 -12.19
N LYS A 177 5.74 -4.28 -12.42
CA LYS A 177 7.19 -4.28 -12.65
C LYS A 177 7.98 -4.22 -11.36
N ASP A 178 7.57 -3.38 -10.43
CA ASP A 178 8.39 -3.00 -9.28
C ASP A 178 8.17 -3.92 -8.08
N LEU A 179 6.91 -4.31 -7.83
CA LEU A 179 6.59 -5.26 -6.77
C LEU A 179 7.02 -6.68 -7.13
N LYS A 180 7.65 -7.37 -6.17
CA LYS A 180 8.08 -8.77 -6.29
C LYS A 180 7.89 -9.51 -4.97
N GLN A 181 7.56 -10.79 -5.03
CA GLN A 181 7.72 -11.66 -3.87
C GLN A 181 9.23 -11.80 -3.53
N PRO A 182 9.58 -11.92 -2.25
CA PRO A 182 10.96 -12.10 -1.85
C PRO A 182 11.50 -13.46 -2.33
N LYS A 183 12.83 -13.56 -2.47
CA LYS A 183 13.50 -14.78 -2.98
C LYS A 183 13.26 -16.03 -2.12
N TRP A 184 12.90 -15.85 -0.85
CA TRP A 184 12.63 -16.95 0.08
C TRP A 184 11.18 -17.47 0.00
N ALA A 185 10.33 -16.88 -0.85
CA ALA A 185 8.95 -17.32 -1.05
C ALA A 185 8.89 -18.80 -1.46
N LYS A 186 8.22 -19.62 -0.65
CA LYS A 186 7.97 -21.03 -0.96
C LYS A 186 6.80 -21.22 -1.92
N LYS A 187 5.83 -20.30 -1.86
CA LYS A 187 4.65 -20.28 -2.71
C LYS A 187 4.69 -19.05 -3.60
N ILE A 188 4.81 -19.29 -4.90
CA ILE A 188 4.79 -18.24 -5.92
C ILE A 188 3.35 -18.03 -6.38
N VAL A 189 2.88 -16.79 -6.35
CA VAL A 189 1.53 -16.38 -6.73
C VAL A 189 1.63 -15.33 -7.84
N ALA A 190 0.72 -15.36 -8.82
CA ALA A 190 0.69 -14.33 -9.86
C ALA A 190 0.27 -12.98 -9.27
N ILE A 191 0.97 -11.91 -9.63
CA ILE A 191 0.63 -10.55 -9.17
C ILE A 191 -0.81 -10.17 -9.53
N SER A 192 -1.38 -10.68 -10.62
CA SER A 192 -2.79 -10.47 -10.97
C SER A 192 -3.76 -10.99 -9.91
N ASP A 193 -3.46 -12.14 -9.30
CA ASP A 193 -4.31 -12.73 -8.27
C ASP A 193 -4.21 -11.94 -6.97
N VAL A 194 -3.00 -11.46 -6.64
CA VAL A 194 -2.77 -10.57 -5.48
C VAL A 194 -3.52 -9.26 -5.65
N LEU A 195 -3.39 -8.61 -6.82
CA LEU A 195 -4.07 -7.34 -7.10
C LEU A 195 -5.60 -7.48 -7.11
N LYS A 196 -6.13 -8.60 -7.61
CA LYS A 196 -7.58 -8.87 -7.63
C LYS A 196 -8.16 -9.07 -6.23
N ASN A 197 -7.35 -9.53 -5.28
CA ASN A 197 -7.76 -9.87 -3.92
C ASN A 197 -7.04 -9.00 -2.86
N ALA A 198 -6.72 -7.75 -3.21
CA ALA A 198 -6.03 -6.86 -2.28
C ALA A 198 -7.01 -6.36 -1.22
N HIS A 199 -6.57 -6.32 0.05
CA HIS A 199 -7.38 -5.77 1.15
C HIS A 199 -6.81 -4.45 1.67
N ASN A 200 -5.49 -4.32 1.61
CA ASN A 200 -4.75 -3.22 2.20
C ASN A 200 -3.42 -3.02 1.46
N ILE A 201 -2.81 -1.86 1.72
CA ILE A 201 -1.42 -1.57 1.40
C ILE A 201 -0.69 -1.17 2.67
N ASN A 202 0.56 -1.62 2.79
CA ASN A 202 1.32 -1.50 4.01
C ASN A 202 2.69 -0.86 3.75
N TRP A 203 3.14 -0.05 4.71
CA TRP A 203 4.51 0.41 4.87
C TRP A 203 5.11 -0.34 6.05
N HIS A 204 6.02 -1.26 5.74
CA HIS A 204 6.59 -2.21 6.68
C HIS A 204 8.07 -1.87 6.92
N PHE A 205 8.46 -1.71 8.18
CA PHE A 205 9.82 -1.41 8.58
C PHE A 205 10.39 -2.56 9.40
N SER A 206 11.54 -3.08 8.99
CA SER A 206 12.22 -4.21 9.64
C SER A 206 13.70 -3.94 9.84
N SER A 207 14.23 -4.44 10.96
CA SER A 207 15.66 -4.45 11.29
C SER A 207 15.90 -5.43 12.44
N SER A 208 17.10 -5.96 12.54
CA SER A 208 17.54 -6.80 13.67
C SER A 208 18.24 -6.01 14.77
N ASP A 209 18.54 -4.73 14.54
CA ASP A 209 19.55 -3.99 15.31
C ASP A 209 18.95 -2.84 16.12
N GLY A 210 17.62 -2.81 16.26
CA GLY A 210 16.93 -1.76 16.99
C GLY A 210 16.89 -0.41 16.28
N ASP A 211 16.91 -0.44 14.94
CA ASP A 211 16.80 0.77 14.13
C ASP A 211 15.46 1.47 14.34
N THR A 212 15.48 2.79 14.13
CA THR A 212 14.35 3.69 14.29
C THR A 212 13.84 4.21 12.96
N ILE A 213 12.56 4.53 12.94
CA ILE A 213 11.87 5.17 11.82
C ILE A 213 10.94 6.26 12.36
N ASP A 214 10.87 7.38 11.66
CA ASP A 214 9.86 8.41 11.85
C ASP A 214 9.52 9.00 10.48
N VAL A 215 8.44 8.50 9.85
CA VAL A 215 8.03 8.90 8.50
C VAL A 215 6.57 9.32 8.47
N SER A 216 6.29 10.32 7.64
CA SER A 216 4.95 10.79 7.32
C SER A 216 4.62 10.50 5.86
N ILE A 217 3.38 10.08 5.60
CA ILE A 217 2.89 9.65 4.30
C ILE A 217 1.56 10.34 3.99
N LYS A 218 1.38 10.78 2.74
CA LYS A 218 0.14 11.41 2.26
C LYS A 218 -0.04 11.28 0.75
N ASP A 219 -1.19 11.76 0.26
CA ASP A 219 -1.57 11.83 -1.16
C ASP A 219 -1.48 10.46 -1.84
N ILE A 220 -2.14 9.45 -1.25
CA ILE A 220 -2.01 8.06 -1.68
C ILE A 220 -3.07 7.75 -2.73
N GLU A 221 -2.63 7.38 -3.92
CA GLU A 221 -3.49 7.17 -5.07
C GLU A 221 -3.06 5.98 -5.92
N PHE A 222 -4.03 5.23 -6.44
CA PHE A 222 -3.83 4.29 -7.54
C PHE A 222 -4.30 4.90 -8.86
N ASN A 223 -3.47 4.74 -9.90
CA ASN A 223 -3.70 5.26 -11.26
C ASN A 223 -3.52 4.16 -12.30
#